data_AF-A0A8I0L3T6-F1
#
_entry.id   AF-A0A8I0L3T6-F1
#
_cell.length_a   1.000
_cell.length_b   1.000
_cell.length_c   1.000
_cell.angle_alpha   90.00
_cell.angle_beta   90.00
_cell.angle_gamma   90.00
#
_symmetry.space_group_name_H-M   'P 1'
#
loop_
_entity.id
_entity.type
_entity.pdbx_description
1 polymer ?
#
loop_
_entity_poly.entity_id
_entity_poly.type
_entity_poly.pdbx_seq_one_letter_code
_entity_poly.pdbx_strand_id
1 'polypeptide(L)'
;MKRSRCCESISDGHSRREGAFIGRSLRERSCRETADGRFCLYAHWHWTPDTQSSFGIEPVEDHRWTTAYDPRLYDEVDPLPGIYGTVEDAEAEARRLLGLDIAGYPTKTIVLDGSSWQSTTDFFAALLPRLGAPAWHGHNLDALDDSLYGGINKVEPPFTVIVRGAGTLSAEMASFLAKVSTVFADAREQYGVEVRFELI
;
A
#
# COMPACT_ATOMS: atom_id res chain seq x y z
N MET A 1 1.60 13.87 -33.91
CA MET A 1 1.58 12.77 -32.92
C MET A 1 1.56 13.38 -31.53
N LYS A 2 0.40 13.37 -30.83
CA LYS A 2 0.32 13.79 -29.43
C LYS A 2 0.89 12.64 -28.57
N ARG A 3 1.88 12.93 -27.73
CA ARG A 3 2.42 11.97 -26.77
C ARG A 3 1.32 11.68 -25.74
N SER A 4 0.91 10.43 -25.61
CA SER A 4 0.12 9.96 -24.49
C SER A 4 0.91 10.22 -23.20
N ARG A 5 0.32 10.94 -22.25
CA ARG A 5 0.83 10.97 -20.88
C ARG A 5 0.39 9.66 -20.23
N CYS A 6 1.31 8.72 -20.02
CA CYS A 6 1.07 7.63 -19.08
C CYS A 6 1.12 8.23 -17.68
N CYS A 7 0.08 8.02 -16.88
CA CYS A 7 0.15 8.24 -15.45
C CYS A 7 1.11 7.21 -14.82
N GLU A 8 1.70 7.56 -13.68
CA GLU A 8 2.62 6.70 -12.94
C GLU A 8 1.96 5.34 -12.62
N SER A 9 2.73 4.27 -12.78
CA SER A 9 2.29 2.91 -12.54
C SER A 9 2.04 2.68 -11.04
N ILE A 10 0.86 2.17 -10.68
CA ILE A 10 0.57 1.72 -9.30
C ILE A 10 0.83 0.23 -9.24
N SER A 11 1.88 -0.18 -8.51
CA SER A 11 2.31 -1.57 -8.38
C SER A 11 2.12 -2.10 -6.96
N ASP A 12 1.87 -3.42 -6.84
CA ASP A 12 1.80 -4.12 -5.56
C ASP A 12 3.19 -4.71 -5.22
N GLY A 13 3.69 -4.38 -4.03
CA GLY A 13 4.90 -4.96 -3.47
C GLY A 13 4.61 -6.36 -2.92
N HIS A 14 4.96 -7.39 -3.69
CA HIS A 14 5.14 -8.78 -3.22
C HIS A 14 4.07 -9.34 -2.25
N SER A 15 2.79 -9.23 -2.61
CA SER A 15 1.75 -10.06 -1.98
C SER A 15 1.71 -11.46 -2.61
N ARG A 16 2.35 -12.45 -1.96
CA ARG A 16 2.14 -13.87 -2.28
C ARG A 16 0.71 -14.28 -1.90
N ARG A 17 -0.23 -14.13 -2.82
CA ARG A 17 -1.47 -14.92 -2.81
C ARG A 17 -1.51 -15.82 -4.02
N GLU A 18 -1.28 -17.11 -3.74
CA GLU A 18 -1.46 -18.21 -4.67
C GLU A 18 -2.93 -18.32 -5.09
N GLY A 19 -3.23 -17.75 -6.26
CA GLY A 19 -4.41 -18.05 -7.07
C GLY A 19 -3.94 -18.18 -8.51
N ALA A 20 -3.12 -19.19 -8.77
CA ALA A 20 -2.43 -19.38 -10.05
C ALA A 20 -3.42 -19.76 -11.17
N PHE A 21 -3.70 -18.80 -12.07
CA PHE A 21 -3.79 -19.16 -13.49
C PHE A 21 -2.35 -19.44 -13.94
N ILE A 22 -2.08 -20.69 -14.34
CA ILE A 22 -0.74 -21.20 -14.64
C ILE A 22 -0.01 -20.25 -15.62
N GLY A 23 1.12 -19.67 -15.18
CA GLY A 23 2.04 -18.86 -16.01
C GLY A 23 1.92 -17.33 -15.91
N ARG A 24 1.07 -16.75 -15.06
CA ARG A 24 0.95 -15.29 -14.89
C ARG A 24 1.30 -14.85 -13.47
N SER A 25 2.15 -13.84 -13.32
CA SER A 25 2.45 -13.22 -12.01
C SER A 25 2.31 -11.70 -12.09
N LEU A 26 1.63 -11.16 -11.07
CA LEU A 26 1.34 -9.74 -10.82
C LEU A 26 0.29 -9.08 -11.73
N ARG A 27 -0.67 -8.39 -11.10
CA ARG A 27 -1.65 -7.49 -11.74
C ARG A 27 -1.16 -6.06 -11.57
N GLU A 28 -0.65 -5.46 -12.63
CA GLU A 28 -0.45 -4.01 -12.67
C GLU A 28 -1.72 -3.37 -13.26
N ARG A 29 -2.00 -2.11 -12.89
CA ARG A 29 -3.01 -1.32 -13.60
C ARG A 29 -2.44 -0.02 -14.10
N SER A 30 -2.79 0.35 -15.32
CA SER A 30 -2.47 1.65 -15.88
C SER A 30 -3.72 2.47 -16.16
N CYS A 31 -3.57 3.78 -16.16
CA CYS A 31 -4.61 4.73 -16.54
C CYS A 31 -4.22 5.40 -17.87
N ARG A 32 -5.20 5.59 -18.78
CA ARG A 32 -4.97 6.24 -20.07
C ARG A 32 -6.04 7.28 -20.37
N GLU A 33 -5.62 8.47 -20.76
CA GLU A 33 -6.48 9.50 -21.32
C GLU A 33 -6.96 9.10 -22.73
N THR A 34 -8.27 9.19 -22.95
CA THR A 34 -8.95 8.91 -24.21
C THR A 34 -9.02 10.16 -25.09
N ALA A 35 -9.46 10.01 -26.34
CA ALA A 35 -9.51 11.13 -27.29
C ALA A 35 -10.45 12.27 -26.88
N ASP A 36 -11.38 12.02 -25.96
CA ASP A 36 -12.32 13.00 -25.42
C ASP A 36 -11.89 13.63 -24.09
N GLY A 37 -10.68 13.33 -23.61
CA GLY A 37 -10.10 13.88 -22.37
C GLY A 37 -10.51 13.13 -21.10
N ARG A 38 -11.25 12.03 -21.20
CA ARG A 38 -11.59 11.16 -20.06
C ARG A 38 -10.59 10.02 -19.90
N PHE A 39 -10.61 9.32 -18.77
CA PHE A 39 -9.65 8.27 -18.44
C PHE A 39 -10.27 6.87 -18.42
N CYS A 40 -9.51 5.87 -18.87
CA CYS A 40 -9.85 4.45 -18.77
C CYS A 40 -8.74 3.70 -18.04
N LEU A 41 -9.12 2.64 -17.30
CA LEU A 41 -8.20 1.77 -16.59
C LEU A 41 -7.94 0.48 -17.37
N TYR A 42 -6.69 0.04 -17.36
CA TYR A 42 -6.28 -1.22 -17.96
C TYR A 42 -5.66 -2.09 -16.88
N ALA A 43 -5.94 -3.39 -16.91
CA ALA A 43 -5.28 -4.36 -16.07
C ALA A 43 -4.24 -5.13 -16.88
N HIS A 44 -2.97 -4.93 -16.58
CA HIS A 44 -1.88 -5.59 -17.27
C HIS A 44 -1.49 -6.86 -16.54
N TRP A 45 -1.25 -7.91 -17.31
CA TRP A 45 -0.66 -9.14 -16.82
C TRP A 45 0.77 -9.20 -17.31
N HIS A 46 1.72 -9.31 -16.39
CA HIS A 46 3.08 -9.62 -16.78
C HIS A 46 3.23 -11.14 -16.96
N TRP A 47 3.74 -11.56 -18.11
CA TRP A 47 4.12 -12.95 -18.34
C TRP A 47 5.38 -13.28 -17.54
N THR A 48 5.43 -14.47 -16.95
CA THR A 48 6.66 -14.97 -16.33
C THR A 48 7.77 -15.06 -17.39
N PRO A 49 9.06 -14.95 -17.00
CA PRO A 49 10.18 -15.16 -17.94
C PRO A 49 10.06 -16.47 -18.74
N ASP A 50 9.58 -17.53 -18.10
CA ASP A 50 9.32 -18.82 -18.76
C ASP A 50 8.25 -18.71 -19.84
N THR A 51 7.17 -17.96 -19.55
CA THR A 51 6.08 -17.72 -20.52
C THR A 51 6.59 -16.86 -21.67
N GLN A 52 7.33 -15.79 -21.40
CA GLN A 52 7.95 -14.95 -22.44
C GLN A 52 8.84 -15.78 -23.37
N SER A 53 9.70 -16.62 -22.79
CA SER A 53 10.58 -17.53 -23.52
C SER A 53 9.81 -18.53 -24.38
N SER A 54 8.67 -19.04 -23.88
CA SER A 54 7.82 -19.98 -24.64
C SER A 54 7.21 -19.36 -25.90
N PHE A 55 7.08 -18.03 -25.94
CA PHE A 55 6.62 -17.26 -27.10
C PHE A 55 7.78 -16.72 -27.96
N GLY A 56 9.03 -17.11 -27.67
CA GLY A 56 10.21 -16.63 -28.41
C GLY A 56 10.54 -15.16 -28.14
N ILE A 57 10.02 -14.61 -27.04
CA ILE A 57 10.37 -13.27 -26.56
C ILE A 57 11.60 -13.43 -25.65
N GLU A 58 12.62 -12.61 -25.85
CA GLU A 58 13.78 -12.56 -24.97
C GLU A 58 13.29 -12.18 -23.55
N PRO A 59 13.44 -13.06 -22.55
CA PRO A 59 12.89 -12.83 -21.23
C PRO A 59 13.55 -11.60 -20.60
N VAL A 60 12.74 -10.62 -20.20
CA VAL A 60 13.23 -9.45 -19.49
C VAL A 60 12.92 -9.62 -18.01
N GLU A 61 13.95 -9.81 -17.19
CA GLU A 61 13.86 -9.68 -15.73
C GLU A 61 13.80 -8.18 -15.35
N ASP A 62 12.89 -7.41 -15.94
CA ASP A 62 12.86 -5.98 -15.61
C ASP A 62 12.07 -5.77 -14.32
N HIS A 63 12.80 -5.60 -13.22
CA HIS A 63 12.26 -5.10 -11.96
C HIS A 63 12.07 -3.57 -11.98
N ARG A 64 12.35 -2.88 -13.11
CA ARG A 64 12.26 -1.42 -13.23
C ARG A 64 11.48 -1.00 -14.47
N TRP A 65 10.22 -0.67 -14.21
CA TRP A 65 9.31 0.17 -14.97
C TRP A 65 10.00 1.11 -15.97
N THR A 66 9.98 0.76 -17.26
CA THR A 66 10.35 1.72 -18.32
C THR A 66 9.10 2.33 -18.95
N THR A 67 9.17 3.63 -19.23
CA THR A 67 8.11 4.44 -19.86
C THR A 67 7.85 4.11 -21.33
N ALA A 68 8.54 3.09 -21.88
CA ALA A 68 8.38 2.64 -23.25
C ALA A 68 7.43 1.43 -23.28
N TYR A 69 6.13 1.73 -23.40
CA TYR A 69 5.09 0.73 -23.66
C TYR A 69 5.43 -0.11 -24.91
N ASP A 70 5.71 -1.41 -24.73
CA ASP A 70 5.75 -2.38 -25.83
C ASP A 70 4.40 -3.13 -25.87
N PRO A 71 3.50 -2.81 -26.82
CA PRO A 71 2.20 -3.46 -26.93
C PRO A 71 2.26 -4.98 -27.12
N ARG A 72 3.42 -5.56 -27.44
CA ARG A 72 3.59 -7.02 -27.57
C ARG A 72 3.70 -7.72 -26.22
N LEU A 73 4.04 -6.99 -25.16
CA LEU A 73 4.12 -7.50 -23.78
C LEU A 73 2.77 -7.44 -23.05
N TYR A 74 1.80 -6.71 -23.61
CA TYR A 74 0.48 -6.49 -23.04
C TYR A 74 -0.57 -7.01 -24.02
N ASP A 75 -1.10 -8.21 -23.75
CA ASP A 75 -2.18 -8.81 -24.52
C ASP A 75 -3.38 -7.84 -24.57
N GLU A 76 -4.21 -7.88 -25.62
CA GLU A 76 -5.32 -6.94 -25.86
C GLU A 76 -6.33 -6.91 -24.69
N VAL A 77 -6.04 -6.14 -23.65
CA VAL A 77 -6.91 -6.06 -22.48
C VAL A 77 -7.95 -4.99 -22.75
N ASP A 78 -9.20 -5.41 -22.81
CA ASP A 78 -10.33 -4.50 -22.75
C ASP A 78 -10.18 -3.60 -21.52
N PRO A 79 -10.44 -2.28 -21.65
CA PRO A 79 -10.44 -1.40 -20.50
C PRO A 79 -11.41 -1.96 -19.45
N LEU A 80 -11.01 -1.89 -18.18
CA LEU A 80 -11.91 -2.18 -17.08
C LEU A 80 -13.15 -1.28 -17.20
N PRO A 81 -14.34 -1.78 -16.82
CA PRO A 81 -15.56 -0.99 -16.91
C PRO A 81 -15.41 0.36 -16.19
N GLY A 82 -15.84 1.44 -16.84
CA GLY A 82 -15.84 2.79 -16.29
C GLY A 82 -15.06 3.80 -17.15
N ILE A 83 -15.54 5.04 -17.15
CA ILE A 83 -14.85 6.17 -17.76
C ILE A 83 -14.79 7.28 -16.72
N TYR A 84 -13.59 7.75 -16.40
CA TYR A 84 -13.34 8.65 -15.27
C TYR A 84 -13.08 10.08 -15.76
N GLY A 85 -13.59 11.07 -15.02
CA GLY A 85 -13.49 12.47 -15.40
C GLY A 85 -12.10 13.06 -15.18
N THR A 86 -11.34 12.52 -14.22
CA THR A 86 -10.00 12.98 -13.83
C THR A 86 -9.04 11.79 -13.66
N VAL A 87 -7.75 12.10 -13.53
CA VAL A 87 -6.71 11.09 -13.20
C VAL A 87 -6.95 10.54 -11.80
N GLU A 88 -7.26 11.43 -10.86
CA GLU A 88 -7.49 11.10 -9.46
C GLU A 88 -8.68 10.15 -9.28
N ASP A 89 -9.76 10.34 -10.04
CA ASP A 89 -10.92 9.43 -10.06
C ASP A 89 -10.55 8.04 -10.59
N ALA A 90 -9.73 8.00 -11.65
CA ALA A 90 -9.26 6.75 -12.22
C ALA A 90 -8.30 6.02 -11.27
N GLU A 91 -7.38 6.73 -10.61
CA GLU A 91 -6.47 6.16 -9.63
C GLU A 91 -7.20 5.63 -8.39
N ALA A 92 -8.20 6.35 -7.89
CA ALA A 92 -9.04 5.88 -6.79
C ALA A 92 -9.78 4.59 -7.16
N GLU A 93 -10.38 4.51 -8.35
CA GLU A 93 -11.07 3.31 -8.79
C GLU A 93 -10.11 2.15 -9.09
N ALA A 94 -8.92 2.44 -9.63
CA ALA A 94 -7.87 1.45 -9.82
C ALA A 94 -7.45 0.85 -8.49
N ARG A 95 -7.21 1.71 -7.48
CA ARG A 95 -6.93 1.31 -6.11
C ARG A 95 -8.08 0.49 -5.54
N ARG A 96 -9.33 0.90 -5.72
CA ARG A 96 -10.52 0.15 -5.26
C ARG A 96 -10.56 -1.25 -5.83
N LEU A 97 -10.49 -1.45 -7.16
CA LEU A 97 -10.55 -2.81 -7.68
C LEU A 97 -9.25 -3.61 -7.51
N LEU A 98 -8.12 -2.97 -7.15
CA LEU A 98 -6.91 -3.67 -6.68
C LEU A 98 -7.00 -4.03 -5.20
N GLY A 99 -8.02 -3.54 -4.48
CA GLY A 99 -8.13 -3.67 -3.03
C GLY A 99 -7.13 -2.82 -2.26
N LEU A 100 -6.55 -1.80 -2.90
CA LEU A 100 -5.66 -0.79 -2.31
C LEU A 100 -6.45 0.39 -1.72
N ASP A 101 -7.67 0.63 -2.21
CA ASP A 101 -8.57 1.60 -1.58
C ASP A 101 -9.44 0.86 -0.56
N ILE A 102 -8.96 0.81 0.68
CA ILE A 102 -9.56 0.05 1.78
C ILE A 102 -10.53 0.96 2.56
N ALA A 103 -11.44 1.63 1.85
CA ALA A 103 -12.67 2.11 2.47
C ALA A 103 -13.67 0.97 2.76
N GLY A 104 -13.33 -0.30 2.43
CA GLY A 104 -14.23 -1.45 2.61
C GLY A 104 -13.61 -2.85 2.75
N TYR A 105 -12.29 -3.02 2.73
CA TYR A 105 -11.66 -4.27 3.20
C TYR A 105 -11.48 -4.23 4.73
N PRO A 106 -11.59 -5.36 5.43
CA PRO A 106 -11.35 -5.41 6.86
C PRO A 106 -9.86 -5.10 7.13
N THR A 107 -9.55 -3.85 7.51
CA THR A 107 -8.26 -3.53 8.10
C THR A 107 -8.18 -4.22 9.45
N LYS A 108 -7.01 -4.78 9.76
CA LYS A 108 -6.81 -5.30 11.11
C LYS A 108 -6.83 -4.13 12.09
N THR A 109 -7.80 -4.11 12.99
CA THR A 109 -7.86 -3.09 14.04
C THR A 109 -7.11 -3.56 15.28
N ILE A 110 -6.15 -2.78 15.72
CA ILE A 110 -5.39 -2.98 16.95
C ILE A 110 -5.90 -1.94 17.94
N VAL A 111 -6.72 -2.39 18.90
CA VAL A 111 -7.23 -1.54 19.97
C VAL A 111 -6.32 -1.62 21.18
N LEU A 112 -5.85 -0.45 21.62
CA LEU A 112 -5.03 -0.23 22.81
C LEU A 112 -5.84 0.56 23.85
N ASP A 113 -5.69 0.21 25.13
CA ASP A 113 -6.24 0.97 26.25
C ASP A 113 -5.13 1.82 26.85
N GLY A 114 -5.23 3.13 26.65
CA GLY A 114 -4.27 4.11 27.15
C GLY A 114 -4.65 4.72 28.49
N SER A 115 -5.79 4.37 29.09
CA SER A 115 -6.33 5.06 30.27
C SER A 115 -5.38 5.11 31.48
N SER A 116 -4.42 4.19 31.57
CA SER A 116 -3.43 4.10 32.65
C SER A 116 -1.99 4.40 32.25
N TRP A 117 -1.72 4.89 31.03
CA TRP A 117 -0.34 5.13 30.59
C TRP A 117 0.28 6.34 31.29
N GLN A 118 1.50 6.16 31.77
CA GLN A 118 2.27 7.18 32.47
C GLN A 118 3.53 7.58 31.71
N SER A 119 4.03 6.68 30.84
CA SER A 119 5.27 6.84 30.10
C SER A 119 5.16 6.33 28.68
N THR A 120 6.04 6.79 27.79
CA THR A 120 6.13 6.29 26.41
C THR A 120 6.40 4.78 26.35
N THR A 121 7.01 4.22 27.40
CA THR A 121 7.23 2.78 27.51
C THR A 121 5.92 2.00 27.60
N ASP A 122 4.89 2.55 28.23
CA ASP A 122 3.57 1.91 28.33
C ASP A 122 2.92 1.76 26.95
N PHE A 123 3.07 2.77 26.10
CA PHE A 123 2.62 2.71 24.70
C PHE A 123 3.31 1.57 23.93
N PHE A 124 4.64 1.52 23.95
CA PHE A 124 5.38 0.47 23.23
C PHE A 124 5.10 -0.93 23.79
N ALA A 125 5.00 -1.06 25.12
CA ALA A 125 4.64 -2.32 25.77
C ALA A 125 3.23 -2.79 25.38
N ALA A 126 2.30 -1.86 25.09
CA ALA A 126 0.97 -2.19 24.60
C ALA A 126 0.93 -2.53 23.10
N LEU A 127 1.65 -1.76 22.27
CA LEU A 127 1.61 -1.87 20.81
C LEU A 127 2.44 -3.04 20.27
N LEU A 128 3.71 -3.14 20.66
CA LEU A 128 4.68 -4.06 20.04
C LEU A 128 4.26 -5.54 20.09
N PRO A 129 3.72 -6.07 21.22
CA PRO A 129 3.22 -7.43 21.25
C PRO A 129 2.05 -7.68 20.29
N ARG A 130 1.22 -6.66 20.03
CA ARG A 130 0.07 -6.75 19.10
C ARG A 130 0.50 -6.74 17.64
N LEU A 131 1.60 -6.06 17.34
CA LEU A 131 2.27 -6.12 16.03
C LEU A 131 3.09 -7.41 15.87
N GLY A 132 3.34 -8.13 16.96
CA GLY A 132 4.22 -9.30 16.97
C GLY A 132 5.68 -8.91 16.70
N ALA A 133 6.08 -7.72 17.14
CA ALA A 133 7.43 -7.20 16.98
C ALA A 133 8.47 -8.11 17.68
N PRO A 134 9.69 -8.18 17.16
CA PRO A 134 10.76 -8.97 17.75
C PRO A 134 11.27 -8.34 19.06
N ALA A 135 11.89 -9.16 19.93
CA ALA A 135 12.39 -8.71 21.23
C ALA A 135 13.50 -7.64 21.15
N TRP A 136 14.16 -7.51 20.01
CA TRP A 136 15.20 -6.50 19.76
C TRP A 136 14.62 -5.15 19.26
N HIS A 137 13.30 -5.05 19.09
CA HIS A 137 12.66 -3.83 18.60
C HIS A 137 12.87 -2.66 19.58
N GLY A 138 13.38 -1.52 19.07
CA GLY A 138 13.61 -0.33 19.88
C GLY A 138 12.30 0.31 20.36
N HIS A 139 12.30 0.90 21.56
CA HIS A 139 11.14 1.63 22.11
C HIS A 139 11.27 3.14 21.82
N ASN A 140 11.31 3.51 20.55
CA ASN A 140 11.43 4.90 20.10
C ASN A 140 10.71 5.11 18.75
N LEU A 141 10.56 6.37 18.33
CA LEU A 141 9.80 6.71 17.11
C LEU A 141 10.50 6.30 15.82
N ASP A 142 11.83 6.34 15.77
CA ASP A 142 12.59 5.93 14.58
C ASP A 142 12.42 4.43 14.32
N ALA A 143 12.54 3.61 15.38
CA ALA A 143 12.28 2.17 15.31
C ALA A 143 10.82 1.86 14.96
N LEU A 144 9.88 2.69 15.39
CA LEU A 144 8.47 2.56 14.99
C LEU A 144 8.30 2.82 13.50
N ASP A 145 8.86 3.91 12.96
CA ASP A 145 8.81 4.25 11.53
C ASP A 145 9.35 3.10 10.66
N ASP A 146 10.56 2.62 10.97
CA ASP A 146 11.20 1.47 10.30
C ASP A 146 10.27 0.23 10.28
N SER A 147 9.52 0.02 11.36
CA SER A 147 8.65 -1.14 11.51
C SER A 147 7.34 -1.07 10.72
N LEU A 148 6.91 0.12 10.29
CA LEU A 148 5.65 0.31 9.55
C LEU A 148 5.74 -0.12 8.08
N TYR A 149 6.94 -0.17 7.51
CA TYR A 149 7.17 -0.58 6.12
C TYR A 149 8.27 -1.65 5.95
N GLY A 150 9.11 -1.87 6.95
CA GLY A 150 10.33 -2.69 6.83
C GLY A 150 10.17 -4.20 6.97
N GLY A 151 8.95 -4.74 7.08
CA GLY A 151 8.74 -6.19 7.26
C GLY A 151 9.24 -6.74 8.60
N ILE A 152 9.37 -5.87 9.61
CA ILE A 152 9.91 -6.19 10.94
C ILE A 152 8.86 -6.89 11.80
N ASN A 153 7.59 -6.54 11.60
CA ASN A 153 6.47 -7.00 12.41
C ASN A 153 5.93 -8.33 11.86
N LYS A 154 5.11 -9.02 12.66
CA LYS A 154 4.30 -10.14 12.13
C LYS A 154 3.00 -9.64 11.51
N VAL A 155 2.53 -8.49 11.99
CA VAL A 155 1.36 -7.80 11.46
C VAL A 155 1.85 -6.73 10.51
N GLU A 156 1.65 -6.98 9.23
CA GLU A 156 1.96 -6.04 8.16
C GLU A 156 0.74 -5.18 7.80
N PRO A 157 0.94 -3.98 7.23
CA PRO A 157 -0.14 -3.20 6.64
C PRO A 157 -0.98 -4.04 5.65
N PRO A 158 -2.30 -3.80 5.55
CA PRO A 158 -3.03 -2.67 6.10
C PRO A 158 -3.58 -2.88 7.52
N PHE A 159 -3.41 -1.89 8.41
CA PHE A 159 -3.98 -1.94 9.76
C PHE A 159 -4.27 -0.54 10.34
N THR A 160 -5.09 -0.53 11.38
CA THR A 160 -5.42 0.68 12.15
C THR A 160 -5.15 0.45 13.61
N VAL A 161 -4.39 1.36 14.24
CA VAL A 161 -4.18 1.39 15.68
C VAL A 161 -5.12 2.42 16.28
N ILE A 162 -5.92 2.00 17.25
CA ILE A 162 -6.87 2.85 17.98
C ILE A 162 -6.45 2.89 19.44
N VAL A 163 -6.16 4.08 19.97
CA VAL A 163 -5.89 4.29 21.39
C VAL A 163 -7.13 4.85 22.06
N ARG A 164 -7.67 4.10 23.02
CA ARG A 164 -8.79 4.53 23.86
C ARG A 164 -8.30 5.25 25.11
N GLY A 165 -9.10 6.18 25.61
CA GLY A 165 -8.83 6.83 26.89
C GLY A 165 -7.69 7.86 26.80
N ALA A 166 -7.38 8.33 25.58
CA ALA A 166 -6.33 9.31 25.38
C ALA A 166 -6.64 10.67 26.05
N GLY A 167 -7.93 10.98 26.25
CA GLY A 167 -8.37 12.22 26.89
C GLY A 167 -8.02 12.36 28.38
N THR A 168 -7.62 11.27 29.06
CA THR A 168 -7.21 11.30 30.48
C THR A 168 -5.70 11.32 30.66
N LEU A 169 -4.93 11.34 29.57
CA LEU A 169 -3.49 11.26 29.60
C LEU A 169 -2.84 12.60 29.97
N SER A 170 -1.61 12.54 30.47
CA SER A 170 -0.81 13.73 30.73
C SER A 170 -0.53 14.51 29.42
N ALA A 171 -0.26 15.81 29.53
CA ALA A 171 0.10 16.64 28.38
C ALA A 171 1.36 16.12 27.65
N GLU A 172 2.31 15.55 28.40
CA GLU A 172 3.50 14.92 27.84
C GLU A 172 3.15 13.71 26.97
N MET A 173 2.27 12.83 27.48
CA MET A 173 1.83 11.67 26.73
C MET A 173 0.99 12.06 25.51
N ALA A 174 0.12 13.07 25.62
CA ALA A 174 -0.63 13.59 24.49
C ALA A 174 0.30 14.15 23.40
N SER A 175 1.35 14.88 23.79
CA SER A 175 2.39 15.38 22.87
C SER A 175 3.16 14.23 22.21
N PHE A 176 3.47 13.16 22.95
CA PHE A 176 4.07 11.96 22.38
C PHE A 176 3.15 11.26 21.37
N LEU A 177 1.86 11.07 21.69
CA LEU A 177 0.89 10.45 20.78
C LEU A 177 0.64 11.29 19.52
N ALA A 178 0.75 12.62 19.60
CA ALA A 178 0.73 13.47 18.42
C ALA A 178 1.91 13.18 17.50
N LYS A 179 3.12 12.98 18.04
CA LYS A 179 4.29 12.57 17.25
C LYS A 179 4.14 11.18 16.65
N VAL A 180 3.54 10.23 17.38
CA VAL A 180 3.19 8.90 16.83
C VAL A 180 2.23 9.05 15.66
N SER A 181 1.23 9.93 15.77
CA SER A 181 0.28 10.21 14.68
C SER A 181 1.01 10.73 13.43
N THR A 182 2.00 11.60 13.61
CA THR A 182 2.87 12.08 12.53
C THR A 182 3.66 10.94 11.90
N VAL A 183 4.30 10.06 12.67
CA VAL A 183 5.02 8.88 12.13
C VAL A 183 4.12 8.01 11.25
N PHE A 184 2.88 7.75 11.69
CA PHE A 184 1.92 7.00 10.86
C PHE A 184 1.51 7.75 9.60
N ALA A 185 1.34 9.08 9.65
CA ALA A 185 1.01 9.88 8.49
C ALA A 185 2.18 9.92 7.48
N ASP A 186 3.39 10.17 7.97
CA ASP A 186 4.62 10.21 7.18
C ASP A 186 4.87 8.86 6.51
N ALA A 187 4.70 7.74 7.22
CA ALA A 187 4.87 6.41 6.63
C ALA A 187 3.91 6.16 5.46
N ARG A 188 2.66 6.62 5.55
CA ARG A 188 1.70 6.53 4.44
C ARG A 188 2.13 7.38 3.25
N GLU A 189 2.56 8.62 3.51
CA GLU A 189 2.96 9.56 2.46
C GLU A 189 4.25 9.12 1.76
N GLN A 190 5.26 8.73 2.54
CA GLN A 190 6.60 8.44 2.06
C GLN A 190 6.74 7.04 1.46
N TYR A 191 6.08 6.04 2.06
CA TYR A 191 6.25 4.63 1.68
C TYR A 191 5.00 4.03 1.03
N GLY A 192 3.88 4.76 0.97
CA GLY A 192 2.63 4.26 0.38
C GLY A 192 1.98 3.11 1.16
N VAL A 193 2.35 2.92 2.43
CA VAL A 193 1.77 1.87 3.27
C VAL A 193 0.44 2.32 3.89
N GLU A 194 -0.54 1.42 3.95
CA GLU A 194 -1.88 1.72 4.49
C GLU A 194 -1.98 1.45 5.99
N VAL A 195 -1.42 2.36 6.78
CA VAL A 195 -1.51 2.35 8.25
C VAL A 195 -2.31 3.54 8.75
N ARG A 196 -3.03 3.40 9.87
CA ARG A 196 -3.75 4.52 10.50
C ARG A 196 -3.56 4.52 12.00
N PHE A 197 -3.54 5.70 12.59
CA PHE A 197 -3.45 5.91 14.03
C PHE A 197 -4.55 6.87 14.48
N GLU A 198 -5.37 6.41 15.41
CA GLU A 198 -6.56 7.13 15.87
C GLU A 198 -6.60 7.19 17.40
N LEU A 199 -7.02 8.34 17.92
CA LEU A 199 -7.26 8.56 19.34
C LEU A 199 -8.76 8.72 19.56
N ILE A 200 -9.34 7.91 20.46
CA ILE A 200 -10.78 7.94 20.79
C ILE A 200 -11.05 7.99 22.30
#